data_AF-A0A956HGJ9-F1
#
_entry.id   AF-A0A956HGJ9-F1
#
_cell.length_a   1.000
_cell.length_b   1.000
_cell.length_c   1.000
_cell.angle_alpha   90.00
_cell.angle_beta   90.00
_cell.angle_gamma   90.00
#
_symmetry.space_group_name_H-M   'P 1'
#
loop_
_entity.id
_entity.type
_entity.pdbx_description
1 polymer ?
#
loop_
_entity_poly.entity_id
_entity_poly.type
_entity_poly.pdbx_seq_one_letter_code
_entity_poly.pdbx_strand_id
1 'polypeptide(L)'
;AAFLVALADACAAVAAGRCGQAVVGGVDSRCAPEVVTELAADERLLGPDNRDGLLPGEAAVFVTLERAERGRERAPAVLGVATADEPASFDSGDVNLSTGLSAAFAALRARVDRRVDLVISAQTGETCWAREFSAASLRHAPLMPEPLRTAIVARSFGDAGAAAGGLALVLACLGASGQRTLVHASADAGRVAAAVVVAPRRPLDPVGERVGLWRRAPDVAATPAVASLVEDRVTSHLEVLGMRLAALQRDAVRPADDQAVAARLRAIAVYGPPALECVRRRQADLDADVRAGAAFTLATLR
;
A
#
# COMPACT_ATOMS: atom_id res chain seq x y z
N ALA A 1 0.42 -10.36 0.11
CA ALA A 1 1.07 -11.06 -1.03
C ALA A 1 0.17 -11.36 -2.24
N ALA A 2 -1.14 -11.59 -2.06
CA ALA A 2 -2.06 -12.13 -3.08
C ALA A 2 -1.95 -11.51 -4.49
N PHE A 3 -1.97 -10.18 -4.61
CA PHE A 3 -1.84 -9.51 -5.92
C PHE A 3 -0.56 -9.89 -6.67
N LEU A 4 0.59 -9.97 -5.98
CA LEU A 4 1.87 -10.30 -6.61
C LEU A 4 1.97 -11.79 -6.98
N VAL A 5 1.23 -12.66 -6.28
CA VAL A 5 1.08 -14.07 -6.69
C VAL A 5 0.27 -14.15 -7.98
N ALA A 6 -0.87 -13.46 -8.05
CA ALA A 6 -1.67 -13.39 -9.28
C ALA A 6 -0.88 -12.75 -10.45
N LEU A 7 -0.02 -11.76 -10.16
CA LEU A 7 0.92 -11.20 -11.12
C LEU A 7 1.89 -12.26 -11.65
N ALA A 8 2.41 -13.14 -10.78
CA ALA A 8 3.30 -14.23 -11.18
C ALA A 8 2.62 -15.20 -12.15
N ASP A 9 1.40 -15.62 -11.83
CA ASP A 9 0.60 -16.52 -12.67
C ASP A 9 0.27 -15.89 -14.02
N ALA A 10 -0.10 -14.61 -14.03
CA ALA A 10 -0.40 -13.87 -15.24
C ALA A 10 0.85 -13.65 -16.11
N CYS A 11 1.99 -13.30 -15.51
CA CYS A 11 3.27 -13.21 -16.22
C CYS A 11 3.64 -14.55 -16.86
N ALA A 12 3.46 -15.67 -16.15
CA ALA A 12 3.72 -17.00 -16.69
C ALA A 12 2.76 -17.35 -17.84
N ALA A 13 1.48 -16.98 -17.75
CA ALA A 13 0.49 -17.21 -18.79
C ALA A 13 0.78 -16.42 -20.07
N VAL A 14 1.08 -15.13 -19.95
CA VAL A 14 1.43 -14.25 -21.07
C VAL A 14 2.76 -14.69 -21.70
N ALA A 15 3.78 -15.02 -20.90
CA ALA A 15 5.07 -15.47 -21.41
C ALA A 15 4.98 -16.81 -22.17
N ALA A 16 4.14 -17.73 -21.71
CA ALA A 16 3.87 -19.01 -22.37
C ALA A 16 2.94 -18.89 -23.59
N GLY A 17 2.42 -17.69 -23.90
CA GLY A 17 1.48 -17.49 -25.01
C GLY A 17 0.10 -18.09 -24.78
N ARG A 18 -0.29 -18.38 -23.53
CA ARG A 18 -1.64 -18.89 -23.19
C ARG A 18 -2.72 -17.82 -23.33
N CYS A 19 -2.32 -16.55 -23.25
CA CYS A 19 -3.16 -15.38 -23.53
C CYS A 19 -2.31 -14.26 -24.11
N GLY A 20 -2.93 -13.39 -24.93
CA GLY A 20 -2.25 -12.20 -25.47
C GLY A 20 -2.15 -11.05 -24.45
N GLN A 21 -3.13 -10.95 -23.56
CA GLN A 21 -3.19 -10.00 -22.46
C GLN A 21 -3.81 -10.66 -21.23
N ALA A 22 -3.48 -10.16 -20.05
CA ALA A 22 -4.06 -10.58 -18.78
C ALA A 22 -4.38 -9.35 -17.91
N VAL A 23 -5.51 -9.37 -17.22
CA VAL A 23 -5.83 -8.37 -16.19
C VAL A 23 -5.57 -8.99 -14.83
N VAL A 24 -4.76 -8.32 -14.01
CA VAL A 24 -4.48 -8.71 -12.63
C VAL A 24 -5.11 -7.69 -11.71
N GLY A 25 -5.93 -8.17 -10.78
CA GLY A 25 -6.68 -7.36 -9.84
C GLY A 25 -6.41 -7.76 -8.40
N GLY A 26 -6.47 -6.80 -7.50
CA GLY A 26 -6.51 -7.02 -6.06
C GLY A 26 -7.45 -6.00 -5.43
N VAL A 27 -8.38 -6.48 -4.62
CA VAL A 27 -9.38 -5.65 -3.93
C VAL A 27 -9.47 -6.13 -2.50
N ASP A 28 -9.40 -5.20 -1.55
CA ASP A 28 -9.57 -5.51 -0.13
C ASP A 28 -10.03 -4.26 0.62
N SER A 29 -10.75 -4.47 1.73
CA SER A 29 -11.10 -3.42 2.68
C SER A 29 -10.96 -3.96 4.10
N ARG A 30 -9.85 -3.63 4.73
CA ARG A 30 -9.64 -3.82 6.18
C ARG A 30 -10.34 -2.74 7.01
N CYS A 31 -10.90 -1.72 6.36
CA CYS A 31 -11.73 -0.68 6.97
C CYS A 31 -13.16 -1.15 7.29
N ALA A 32 -13.54 -2.37 6.88
CA ALA A 32 -14.86 -2.93 7.18
C ALA A 32 -15.07 -3.04 8.71
N PRO A 33 -16.24 -2.61 9.24
CA PRO A 33 -16.60 -2.71 10.64
C PRO A 33 -16.20 -4.01 11.35
N GLU A 34 -16.51 -5.13 10.71
CA GLU A 34 -16.26 -6.48 11.20
C GLU A 34 -14.77 -6.74 11.32
N VAL A 35 -14.00 -6.42 10.28
CA VAL A 35 -12.54 -6.58 10.23
C VAL A 35 -11.84 -5.69 11.25
N VAL A 36 -12.27 -4.43 11.39
CA VAL A 36 -11.70 -3.52 12.40
C VAL A 36 -11.99 -4.04 13.81
N THR A 37 -13.17 -4.64 14.03
CA THR A 37 -13.52 -5.25 15.32
C THR A 37 -12.65 -6.48 15.61
N GLU A 38 -12.42 -7.34 14.62
CA GLU A 38 -11.50 -8.48 14.73
C GLU A 38 -10.08 -8.02 15.06
N LEU A 39 -9.56 -7.04 14.32
CA LEU A 39 -8.23 -6.46 14.59
C LEU A 39 -8.14 -5.81 15.98
N ALA A 40 -9.23 -5.25 16.50
CA ALA A 40 -9.29 -4.71 17.86
C ALA A 40 -9.41 -5.81 18.95
N ALA A 41 -9.99 -6.97 18.61
CA ALA A 41 -10.01 -8.14 19.47
C ALA A 41 -8.61 -8.76 19.58
N ASP A 42 -7.88 -8.77 18.47
CA ASP A 42 -6.51 -9.30 18.38
C ASP A 42 -5.43 -8.29 18.80
N GLU A 43 -5.82 -7.11 19.29
CA GLU A 43 -4.93 -6.02 19.69
C GLU A 43 -3.97 -5.54 18.57
N ARG A 44 -4.33 -5.75 17.30
CA ARG A 44 -3.49 -5.44 16.13
C ARG A 44 -3.59 -4.00 15.63
N LEU A 45 -4.52 -3.21 16.14
CA LEU A 45 -4.72 -1.84 15.68
C LEU A 45 -3.59 -0.90 16.11
N LEU A 46 -3.06 -0.14 15.17
CA LEU A 46 -2.13 0.95 15.46
C LEU A 46 -2.85 2.04 16.24
N GLY A 47 -2.35 2.37 17.43
CA GLY A 47 -2.93 3.36 18.33
C GLY A 47 -2.03 3.75 19.50
N PRO A 48 -2.53 4.56 20.44
CA PRO A 48 -1.77 4.97 21.63
C PRO A 48 -1.26 3.79 22.46
N ASP A 49 -2.08 2.74 22.57
CA ASP A 49 -1.82 1.56 23.39
C ASP A 49 -1.00 0.49 22.64
N ASN A 50 -1.06 0.47 21.31
CA ASN A 50 -0.23 -0.39 20.46
C ASN A 50 0.48 0.42 19.36
N ARG A 51 1.76 0.69 19.57
CA ARG A 51 2.63 1.41 18.61
C ARG A 51 3.22 0.51 17.52
N ASP A 52 3.07 -0.81 17.66
CA ASP A 52 3.53 -1.82 16.72
C ASP A 52 2.35 -2.49 16.01
N GLY A 53 1.23 -1.77 15.89
CA GLY A 53 0.03 -2.23 15.19
C GLY A 53 0.00 -1.82 13.73
N LEU A 54 -1.03 -2.28 13.02
CA LEU A 54 -1.33 -1.88 11.65
C LEU A 54 -2.46 -0.84 11.60
N LEU A 55 -2.39 0.05 10.60
CA LEU A 55 -3.48 0.95 10.26
C LEU A 55 -4.37 0.26 9.23
N PRO A 56 -5.66 -0.03 9.49
CA PRO A 56 -6.52 -0.72 8.53
C PRO A 56 -6.67 0.09 7.24
N GLY A 57 -6.48 -0.52 6.08
CA GLY A 57 -6.52 0.12 4.77
C GLY A 57 -7.64 -0.39 3.85
N GLU A 58 -7.90 0.31 2.75
CA GLU A 58 -8.76 -0.21 1.67
C GLU A 58 -8.26 0.24 0.30
N ALA A 59 -8.30 -0.66 -0.68
CA ALA A 59 -7.98 -0.32 -2.06
C ALA A 59 -8.52 -1.35 -3.06
N ALA A 60 -8.65 -0.90 -4.30
CA ALA A 60 -8.86 -1.73 -5.47
C ALA A 60 -7.84 -1.34 -6.54
N VAL A 61 -7.03 -2.30 -6.98
CA VAL A 61 -5.97 -2.07 -7.98
C VAL A 61 -6.10 -3.09 -9.09
N PHE A 62 -6.04 -2.61 -10.32
CA PHE A 62 -6.07 -3.44 -11.52
C PHE A 62 -4.97 -2.99 -12.47
N VAL A 63 -4.24 -3.94 -13.03
CA VAL A 63 -3.22 -3.71 -14.07
C VAL A 63 -3.48 -4.64 -15.25
N THR A 64 -3.20 -4.14 -16.44
CA THR A 64 -3.21 -4.96 -17.66
C THR A 64 -1.77 -5.31 -18.02
N LEU A 65 -1.54 -6.59 -18.30
CA LEU A 65 -0.27 -7.15 -18.70
C LEU A 65 -0.36 -7.60 -20.14
N GLU A 66 0.70 -7.32 -20.89
CA GLU A 66 0.90 -7.79 -22.25
C GLU A 66 2.35 -8.20 -22.42
N ARG A 67 2.63 -8.98 -23.47
CA ARG A 67 4.00 -9.35 -23.78
C ARG A 67 4.77 -8.10 -24.20
N ALA A 68 5.98 -7.93 -23.65
CA ALA A 68 6.85 -6.84 -24.07
C ALA A 68 7.20 -7.00 -25.56
N GLU A 69 6.77 -6.03 -26.38
CA GLU A 69 7.15 -5.95 -27.79
C GLU A 69 8.32 -4.99 -27.99
N ARG A 70 9.24 -5.34 -28.90
CA ARG A 70 10.35 -4.46 -29.28
C ARG A 70 9.78 -3.13 -29.81
N GLY A 71 10.18 -2.01 -29.23
CA GLY A 71 9.73 -0.67 -29.63
C GLY A 71 8.58 -0.07 -28.79
N ARG A 72 7.98 -0.82 -27.86
CA ARG A 72 7.02 -0.29 -26.87
C ARG A 72 7.70 0.18 -25.58
N GLU A 73 8.75 1.00 -25.68
CA GLU A 73 9.51 1.54 -24.52
C GLU A 73 8.73 2.55 -23.66
N ARG A 74 7.43 2.74 -23.94
CA ARG A 74 6.55 3.72 -23.29
C ARG A 74 5.80 3.17 -22.07
N ALA A 75 5.76 1.85 -21.88
CA ALA A 75 5.08 1.23 -20.75
C ALA A 75 6.09 0.74 -19.69
N PRO A 76 5.70 0.72 -18.40
CA PRO A 76 6.47 0.01 -17.39
C PRO A 76 6.61 -1.47 -17.75
N ALA A 77 7.74 -2.09 -17.36
CA ALA A 77 7.98 -3.50 -17.65
C ALA A 77 8.34 -4.29 -16.39
N VAL A 78 7.73 -5.46 -16.23
CA VAL A 78 8.09 -6.43 -15.18
C VAL A 78 9.35 -7.18 -15.64
N LEU A 79 10.46 -6.99 -14.93
CA LEU A 79 11.74 -7.66 -15.20
C LEU A 79 11.78 -9.07 -14.60
N GLY A 80 11.04 -9.29 -13.52
CA GLY A 80 10.93 -10.58 -12.86
C GLY A 80 9.90 -10.54 -11.75
N VAL A 81 9.34 -11.72 -11.46
CA VAL A 81 8.43 -11.96 -10.34
C VAL A 81 8.79 -13.31 -9.73
N ALA A 82 8.73 -13.38 -8.40
CA ALA A 82 9.01 -14.59 -7.64
C ALA A 82 8.03 -14.70 -6.48
N THR A 83 7.65 -15.93 -6.18
CA THR A 83 6.81 -16.30 -5.05
C THR A 83 7.52 -17.37 -4.24
N ALA A 84 7.32 -17.37 -2.93
CA ALA A 84 7.82 -18.40 -2.03
C ALA A 84 6.86 -18.54 -0.84
N ASP A 85 7.17 -19.47 0.04
CA ASP A 85 6.45 -19.68 1.30
C ASP A 85 7.42 -19.49 2.46
N GLU A 86 7.02 -18.71 3.45
CA GLU A 86 7.68 -18.62 4.75
C GLU A 86 7.11 -19.73 5.64
N PRO A 87 7.93 -20.71 6.07
CA PRO A 87 7.46 -21.83 6.88
C PRO A 87 7.04 -21.39 8.29
N ALA A 88 7.73 -20.39 8.85
CA ALA A 88 7.39 -19.75 10.12
C ALA A 88 6.56 -18.49 9.83
N SER A 89 5.30 -18.70 9.49
CA SER A 89 4.37 -17.62 9.14
C SER A 89 3.97 -16.81 10.38
N PHE A 90 3.33 -15.67 10.15
CA PHE A 90 2.79 -14.88 11.27
C PHE A 90 1.72 -15.68 12.02
N ASP A 91 0.84 -16.36 11.28
CA ASP A 91 -0.25 -17.16 11.86
C ASP A 91 0.24 -18.39 12.63
N SER A 92 1.44 -18.92 12.33
CA SER A 92 1.97 -20.09 13.06
C SER A 92 2.50 -19.74 14.45
N GLY A 93 2.79 -18.46 14.71
CA GLY A 93 3.41 -18.00 15.94
C GLY A 93 4.89 -18.36 16.08
N ASP A 94 5.48 -19.01 15.08
CA ASP A 94 6.90 -19.35 15.06
C ASP A 94 7.77 -18.13 14.76
N VAL A 95 9.06 -18.24 15.05
CA VAL A 95 10.03 -17.18 14.72
C VAL A 95 10.26 -17.14 13.21
N ASN A 96 9.76 -16.10 12.55
CA ASN A 96 10.02 -15.82 11.14
C ASN A 96 11.54 -15.64 10.90
N LEU A 97 12.14 -16.54 10.12
CA LEU A 97 13.57 -16.51 9.76
C LEU A 97 13.83 -15.86 8.40
N SER A 98 12.78 -15.35 7.77
CA SER A 98 12.77 -14.69 6.47
C SER A 98 13.25 -15.60 5.35
N THR A 99 13.06 -16.91 5.51
CA THR A 99 13.48 -17.95 4.56
C THR A 99 12.73 -17.80 3.24
N GLY A 100 11.41 -17.60 3.30
CA GLY A 100 10.56 -17.38 2.14
C GLY A 100 10.94 -16.10 1.41
N LEU A 101 11.02 -14.96 2.12
CA LEU A 101 11.35 -13.68 1.47
C LEU A 101 12.77 -13.70 0.89
N SER A 102 13.71 -14.35 1.57
CA SER A 102 15.07 -14.62 1.05
C SER A 102 15.03 -15.43 -0.23
N ALA A 103 14.25 -16.51 -0.30
CA ALA A 103 14.12 -17.32 -1.50
C ALA A 103 13.54 -16.54 -2.68
N ALA A 104 12.54 -15.68 -2.43
CA ALA A 104 11.98 -14.80 -3.45
C ALA A 104 13.02 -13.81 -3.99
N PHE A 105 13.84 -13.21 -3.12
CA PHE A 105 14.92 -12.30 -3.53
C PHE A 105 16.03 -13.02 -4.29
N ALA A 106 16.42 -14.23 -3.89
CA ALA A 106 17.37 -15.06 -4.63
C ALA A 106 16.87 -15.35 -6.05
N ALA A 107 15.60 -15.74 -6.19
CA ALA A 107 14.99 -16.04 -7.48
C ALA A 107 14.89 -14.80 -8.40
N LEU A 108 14.70 -13.60 -7.84
CA LEU A 108 14.75 -12.35 -8.59
C LEU A 108 16.18 -11.97 -8.98
N ARG A 109 17.15 -12.14 -8.08
CA ARG A 109 18.56 -11.83 -8.37
C ARG A 109 19.12 -12.67 -9.52
N ALA A 110 18.62 -13.88 -9.71
CA ALA A 110 18.96 -14.74 -10.85
C ALA A 110 18.45 -14.20 -12.20
N ARG A 111 17.43 -13.32 -12.19
CA ARG A 111 16.81 -12.73 -13.39
C ARG A 111 17.21 -11.28 -13.64
N VAL A 112 17.55 -10.55 -12.59
CA VAL A 112 17.91 -9.14 -12.64
C VAL A 112 19.42 -9.02 -12.45
N ASP A 113 20.10 -8.45 -13.44
CA ASP A 113 21.56 -8.39 -13.54
C ASP A 113 22.20 -7.30 -12.65
N ARG A 114 21.40 -6.35 -12.19
CA ARG A 114 21.84 -5.16 -11.45
C ARG A 114 21.02 -4.93 -10.17
N ARG A 115 21.55 -4.07 -9.30
CA ARG A 115 20.81 -3.52 -8.16
C ARG A 115 19.56 -2.78 -8.61
N VAL A 116 18.53 -2.82 -7.78
CA VAL A 116 17.38 -1.93 -7.91
C VAL A 116 17.70 -0.55 -7.31
N ASP A 117 16.94 0.46 -7.68
CA ASP A 117 17.13 1.86 -7.27
C ASP A 117 16.23 2.25 -6.07
N LEU A 118 15.17 1.48 -5.84
CA LEU A 118 14.17 1.66 -4.78
C LEU A 118 13.55 0.32 -4.39
N VAL A 119 13.22 0.15 -3.11
CA VAL A 119 12.34 -0.90 -2.63
C VAL A 119 11.01 -0.30 -2.15
N ILE A 120 9.88 -0.85 -2.59
CA ILE A 120 8.55 -0.51 -2.06
C ILE A 120 7.97 -1.75 -1.38
N SER A 121 7.82 -1.66 -0.05
CA SER A 121 7.17 -2.70 0.74
C SER A 121 5.65 -2.53 0.72
N ALA A 122 4.97 -3.62 0.42
CA ALA A 122 3.53 -3.78 0.60
C ALA A 122 3.18 -4.39 1.97
N GLN A 123 4.15 -4.55 2.86
CA GLN A 123 3.91 -4.95 4.24
C GLN A 123 3.38 -3.77 5.05
N THR A 124 2.88 -4.08 6.24
CA THR A 124 2.50 -3.08 7.24
C THR A 124 3.76 -2.56 7.96
N GLY A 125 3.60 -1.52 8.78
CA GLY A 125 4.69 -0.94 9.56
C GLY A 125 5.13 -1.75 10.79
N GLU A 126 4.55 -2.93 11.02
CA GLU A 126 4.80 -3.75 12.21
C GLU A 126 6.25 -4.28 12.22
N THR A 127 6.83 -4.44 13.41
CA THR A 127 8.24 -4.80 13.64
C THR A 127 8.58 -6.17 13.08
N CYS A 128 7.64 -7.12 13.11
CA CYS A 128 7.83 -8.46 12.54
C CYS A 128 8.18 -8.40 11.04
N TRP A 129 7.49 -7.55 10.28
CA TRP A 129 7.71 -7.38 8.84
C TRP A 129 8.99 -6.60 8.56
N ALA A 130 9.28 -5.57 9.36
CA ALA A 130 10.54 -4.84 9.27
C ALA A 130 11.75 -5.76 9.51
N ARG A 131 11.66 -6.69 10.47
CA ARG A 131 12.66 -7.73 10.73
C ARG A 131 12.79 -8.69 9.55
N GLU A 132 11.66 -9.15 9.01
CA GLU A 132 11.65 -10.04 7.85
C GLU A 132 12.39 -9.44 6.65
N PHE A 133 12.03 -8.19 6.30
CA PHE A 133 12.69 -7.46 5.23
C PHE A 133 14.18 -7.20 5.51
N SER A 134 14.52 -6.80 6.73
CA SER A 134 15.92 -6.51 7.10
C SER A 134 16.81 -7.74 6.95
N ALA A 135 16.37 -8.90 7.42
CA ALA A 135 17.13 -10.14 7.28
C ALA A 135 17.25 -10.58 5.81
N ALA A 136 16.16 -10.53 5.05
CA ALA A 136 16.17 -10.90 3.63
C ALA A 136 17.02 -9.96 2.78
N SER A 137 16.94 -8.65 3.01
CA SER A 137 17.69 -7.63 2.25
C SER A 137 19.20 -7.71 2.50
N LEU A 138 19.64 -7.95 3.74
CA LEU A 138 21.05 -8.13 4.07
C LEU A 138 21.67 -9.37 3.39
N ARG A 139 20.94 -10.49 3.35
CA ARG A 139 21.35 -11.70 2.62
C ARG A 139 21.42 -11.50 1.10
N HIS A 140 20.71 -10.49 0.58
CA HIS A 140 20.58 -10.20 -0.84
C HIS A 140 21.05 -8.79 -1.18
N ALA A 141 22.06 -8.27 -0.46
CA ALA A 141 22.61 -6.94 -0.67
C ALA A 141 22.94 -6.62 -2.14
N PRO A 142 23.45 -7.55 -2.98
CA PRO A 142 23.67 -7.28 -4.41
C PRO A 142 22.41 -6.98 -5.24
N LEU A 143 21.21 -7.25 -4.73
CA LEU A 143 19.94 -6.85 -5.35
C LEU A 143 19.46 -5.47 -4.86
N MET A 144 19.89 -5.04 -3.66
CA MET A 144 19.37 -3.85 -2.97
C MET A 144 20.01 -2.54 -3.46
N PRO A 145 19.31 -1.39 -3.30
CA PRO A 145 19.90 -0.07 -3.52
C PRO A 145 21.08 0.20 -2.58
N GLU A 146 22.02 1.03 -3.03
CA GLU A 146 23.15 1.53 -2.22
C GLU A 146 23.26 3.06 -2.40
N PRO A 147 22.98 3.88 -1.36
CA PRO A 147 22.47 3.49 -0.04
C PRO A 147 21.06 2.89 -0.11
N LEU A 148 20.65 2.16 0.94
CA LEU A 148 19.32 1.54 1.00
C LEU A 148 18.21 2.60 0.95
N ARG A 149 17.35 2.54 -0.07
CA ARG A 149 16.19 3.41 -0.25
C ARG A 149 14.91 2.58 -0.23
N THR A 150 14.03 2.85 0.73
CA THR A 150 12.78 2.11 0.91
C THR A 150 11.58 3.04 1.05
N ALA A 151 10.42 2.54 0.66
CA ALA A 151 9.11 3.13 0.94
C ALA A 151 8.14 2.03 1.39
N ILE A 152 7.11 2.39 2.14
CA ILE A 152 6.08 1.46 2.63
C ILE A 152 4.72 2.02 2.24
N VAL A 153 3.91 1.23 1.52
CA VAL A 153 2.59 1.70 1.04
C VAL A 153 1.62 1.95 2.18
N ALA A 154 1.71 1.15 3.25
CA ALA A 154 0.84 1.26 4.40
C ALA A 154 0.94 2.60 5.13
N ARG A 155 2.03 3.34 4.92
CA ARG A 155 2.19 4.69 5.51
C ARG A 155 1.17 5.70 4.98
N SER A 156 0.67 5.51 3.76
CA SER A 156 -0.28 6.44 3.12
C SER A 156 -1.67 5.85 2.93
N PHE A 157 -1.78 4.51 2.85
CA PHE A 157 -3.03 3.82 2.51
C PHE A 157 -3.50 2.82 3.57
N GLY A 158 -2.76 2.67 4.67
CA GLY A 158 -2.96 1.56 5.60
C GLY A 158 -2.69 0.19 4.96
N ASP A 159 -3.00 -0.86 5.69
CA ASP A 159 -3.00 -2.23 5.19
C ASP A 159 -4.17 -2.46 4.23
N ALA A 160 -3.90 -2.34 2.94
CA ALA A 160 -4.86 -2.61 1.87
C ALA A 160 -4.94 -4.11 1.51
N GLY A 161 -4.47 -5.01 2.38
CA GLY A 161 -4.62 -6.45 2.28
C GLY A 161 -4.22 -7.02 0.90
N ALA A 162 -5.15 -7.70 0.24
CA ALA A 162 -4.92 -8.30 -1.07
C ALA A 162 -4.48 -7.27 -2.14
N ALA A 163 -4.89 -6.01 -2.03
CA ALA A 163 -4.55 -4.94 -2.97
C ALA A 163 -3.19 -4.27 -2.69
N ALA A 164 -2.58 -4.46 -1.50
CA ALA A 164 -1.36 -3.77 -1.10
C ALA A 164 -0.18 -3.99 -2.07
N GLY A 165 -0.01 -5.23 -2.55
CA GLY A 165 1.01 -5.54 -3.55
C GLY A 165 0.79 -4.83 -4.89
N GLY A 166 -0.48 -4.58 -5.25
CA GLY A 166 -0.84 -3.82 -6.44
C GLY A 166 -0.57 -2.34 -6.28
N LEU A 167 -0.86 -1.75 -5.12
CA LEU A 167 -0.50 -0.36 -4.82
C LEU A 167 1.02 -0.16 -4.95
N ALA A 168 1.81 -1.06 -4.38
CA ALA A 168 3.27 -1.01 -4.48
C ALA A 168 3.73 -1.10 -5.94
N LEU A 169 3.14 -1.99 -6.73
CA LEU A 169 3.43 -2.14 -8.15
C LEU A 169 3.11 -0.86 -8.95
N VAL A 170 1.95 -0.26 -8.73
CA VAL A 170 1.54 0.98 -9.42
C VAL A 170 2.48 2.12 -9.06
N LEU A 171 2.85 2.28 -7.80
CA LEU A 171 3.83 3.30 -7.39
C LEU A 171 5.20 3.07 -8.04
N ALA A 172 5.64 1.82 -8.16
CA ALA A 172 6.87 1.46 -8.88
C ALA A 172 6.79 1.85 -10.38
N CYS A 173 5.64 1.62 -11.02
CA CYS A 173 5.40 2.01 -12.42
C CYS A 173 5.43 3.52 -12.66
N LEU A 174 5.06 4.31 -11.64
CA LEU A 174 5.07 5.78 -11.66
C LEU A 174 6.40 6.40 -11.21
N GLY A 175 7.41 5.56 -10.93
CA GLY A 175 8.73 6.00 -10.52
C GLY A 175 9.46 6.84 -11.57
N ALA A 176 10.66 7.30 -11.22
CA ALA A 176 11.48 8.10 -12.13
C ALA A 176 11.79 7.31 -13.42
N SER A 177 12.00 8.02 -14.54
CA SER A 177 12.24 7.39 -15.85
C SER A 177 13.36 6.32 -15.78
N GLY A 178 13.04 5.09 -16.17
CA GLY A 178 13.97 3.96 -16.15
C GLY A 178 14.36 3.44 -14.77
N GLN A 179 13.76 3.95 -13.70
CA GLN A 179 13.99 3.49 -12.33
C GLN A 179 13.57 2.03 -12.18
N ARG A 180 14.46 1.21 -11.62
CA ARG A 180 14.16 -0.17 -11.23
C ARG A 180 13.70 -0.19 -9.78
N THR A 181 12.54 -0.77 -9.56
CA THR A 181 11.95 -0.84 -8.23
C THR A 181 11.63 -2.29 -7.89
N LEU A 182 12.12 -2.73 -6.74
CA LEU A 182 11.70 -3.98 -6.13
C LEU A 182 10.43 -3.72 -5.33
N VAL A 183 9.37 -4.46 -5.62
CA VAL A 183 8.17 -4.52 -4.79
C VAL A 183 8.11 -5.86 -4.10
N HIS A 184 7.73 -5.90 -2.83
CA HIS A 184 7.54 -7.15 -2.11
C HIS A 184 6.36 -7.08 -1.15
N ALA A 185 5.78 -8.25 -0.89
CA ALA A 185 4.62 -8.41 -0.04
C ALA A 185 4.70 -9.76 0.69
N SER A 186 4.33 -9.76 1.96
CA SER A 186 4.13 -10.96 2.76
C SER A 186 2.63 -11.14 3.04
N ALA A 187 2.23 -12.29 3.51
CA ALA A 187 0.87 -12.57 3.97
C ALA A 187 0.96 -13.29 5.31
N ASP A 188 -0.03 -13.09 6.16
CA ASP A 188 -0.06 -13.64 7.53
C ASP A 188 0.10 -15.18 7.52
N ALA A 189 -0.50 -15.85 6.53
CA ALA A 189 -0.41 -17.29 6.28
C ALA A 189 0.94 -17.77 5.67
N GLY A 190 1.93 -16.89 5.51
CA GLY A 190 3.30 -17.25 5.09
C GLY A 190 3.58 -17.13 3.60
N ARG A 191 2.58 -16.90 2.75
CA ARG A 191 2.82 -16.67 1.32
C ARG A 191 3.57 -15.35 1.13
N VAL A 192 4.73 -15.38 0.47
CA VAL A 192 5.50 -14.19 0.12
C VAL A 192 5.65 -14.06 -1.39
N ALA A 193 5.75 -12.82 -1.87
CA ALA A 193 5.95 -12.53 -3.27
C ALA A 193 6.74 -11.24 -3.47
N ALA A 194 7.53 -11.18 -4.53
CA ALA A 194 8.29 -10.01 -4.91
C ALA A 194 8.37 -9.88 -6.43
N ALA A 195 8.43 -8.65 -6.93
CA ALA A 195 8.63 -8.35 -8.34
C ALA A 195 9.62 -7.20 -8.53
N VAL A 196 10.35 -7.21 -9.63
CA VAL A 196 11.15 -6.06 -10.06
C VAL A 196 10.50 -5.47 -11.29
N VAL A 197 10.21 -4.18 -11.22
CA VAL A 197 9.62 -3.41 -12.32
C VAL A 197 10.58 -2.30 -12.72
N VAL A 198 10.61 -1.97 -14.01
CA VAL A 198 11.26 -0.77 -14.51
C VAL A 198 10.19 0.23 -14.98
N ALA A 199 10.28 1.46 -14.46
CA ALA A 199 9.46 2.56 -14.90
C ALA A 199 9.79 2.94 -16.36
N PRO A 200 8.83 3.46 -17.13
CA PRO A 200 9.01 3.73 -18.55
C PRO A 200 10.08 4.79 -18.78
N ARG A 201 10.85 4.67 -19.87
CA ARG A 201 11.94 5.61 -20.20
C ARG A 201 11.45 6.93 -20.77
N ARG A 202 10.21 6.95 -21.27
CA ARG A 202 9.47 8.15 -21.65
C ARG A 202 8.30 8.31 -20.68
N PRO A 203 7.90 9.54 -20.32
CA PRO A 203 6.73 9.74 -19.49
C PRO A 203 5.53 9.04 -20.11
N LEU A 204 4.74 8.33 -19.28
CA LEU A 204 3.38 7.99 -19.67
C LEU A 204 2.66 9.31 -19.95
N ASP A 205 1.94 9.41 -21.07
CA ASP A 205 1.03 10.56 -21.26
C ASP A 205 0.16 10.70 -20.00
N PRO A 206 -0.04 11.93 -19.48
CA PRO A 206 -0.54 12.13 -18.13
C PRO A 206 -2.03 11.78 -18.06
N VAL A 207 -2.35 10.50 -17.96
CA VAL A 207 -3.67 10.02 -17.52
C VAL A 207 -3.98 10.57 -16.12
N GLY A 208 -2.95 10.93 -15.34
CA GLY A 208 -3.08 11.65 -14.07
C GLY A 208 -3.69 13.06 -14.17
N GLU A 209 -3.65 13.73 -15.34
CA GLU A 209 -4.26 15.07 -15.52
C GLU A 209 -5.78 15.01 -15.68
N ARG A 210 -6.35 13.88 -16.14
CA ARG A 210 -7.81 13.74 -16.36
C ARG A 210 -8.60 13.23 -15.15
N VAL A 211 -7.93 12.66 -14.14
CA VAL A 211 -8.61 12.06 -12.98
C VAL A 211 -8.55 12.97 -11.74
N GLY A 212 -7.89 14.13 -11.79
CA GLY A 212 -7.85 15.11 -10.68
C GLY A 212 -7.25 14.61 -9.37
N LEU A 213 -6.87 13.33 -9.29
CA LEU A 213 -6.45 12.64 -8.07
C LEU A 213 -4.95 12.78 -7.78
N TRP A 214 -4.17 13.26 -8.75
CA TRP A 214 -2.71 13.33 -8.65
C TRP A 214 -2.20 14.62 -9.28
N ARG A 215 -2.23 15.73 -8.51
CA ARG A 215 -1.39 16.88 -8.87
C ARG A 215 0.07 16.41 -8.82
N ARG A 216 0.81 16.68 -9.89
CA ARG A 216 2.23 16.33 -10.09
C ARG A 216 3.01 16.50 -8.78
N ALA A 217 3.56 15.40 -8.26
CA ALA A 217 4.70 15.49 -7.36
C ALA A 217 5.93 15.84 -8.21
N PRO A 218 6.62 16.97 -7.96
CA PRO A 218 7.98 17.15 -8.44
C PRO A 218 8.88 16.11 -7.75
N ASP A 219 9.92 15.68 -8.44
CA ASP A 219 10.98 14.77 -8.02
C ASP A 219 10.88 14.14 -6.61
N VAL A 220 10.58 12.83 -6.61
CA VAL A 220 10.49 11.92 -5.44
C VAL A 220 11.77 11.92 -4.56
N ALA A 221 12.86 12.54 -5.02
CA ALA A 221 14.12 12.61 -4.28
C ALA A 221 14.32 13.89 -3.46
N ALA A 222 13.55 14.97 -3.66
CA ALA A 222 13.82 16.24 -2.97
C ALA A 222 12.63 17.21 -2.94
N THR A 223 11.54 16.93 -2.21
CA THR A 223 10.58 18.03 -1.90
C THR A 223 9.69 17.75 -0.67
N PRO A 224 9.40 18.76 0.18
CA PRO A 224 8.36 18.71 1.22
C PRO A 224 6.93 18.39 0.72
N ALA A 225 6.70 18.29 -0.59
CA ALA A 225 5.42 17.92 -1.21
C ALA A 225 5.00 16.44 -1.00
N VAL A 226 5.96 15.53 -0.79
CA VAL A 226 5.62 14.13 -0.46
C VAL A 226 5.09 14.03 0.96
N ALA A 227 5.61 14.84 1.88
CA ALA A 227 5.08 14.90 3.25
C ALA A 227 3.63 15.40 3.24
N SER A 228 3.31 16.47 2.50
CA SER A 228 1.93 16.97 2.41
C SER A 228 0.99 15.97 1.72
N LEU A 229 1.44 15.30 0.64
CA LEU A 229 0.62 14.27 -0.02
C LEU A 229 0.36 13.06 0.90
N VAL A 230 1.35 12.66 1.70
CA VAL A 230 1.21 11.59 2.69
C VAL A 230 0.28 12.03 3.82
N GLU A 231 0.41 13.25 4.32
CA GLU A 231 -0.46 13.83 5.35
C GLU A 231 -1.92 13.95 4.86
N ASP A 232 -2.14 14.52 3.68
CA ASP A 232 -3.46 14.64 3.04
C ASP A 232 -4.12 13.27 2.86
N ARG A 233 -3.32 12.24 2.56
CA ARG A 233 -3.84 10.87 2.41
C ARG A 233 -4.14 10.20 3.73
N VAL A 234 -3.31 10.39 4.76
CA VAL A 234 -3.59 9.91 6.11
C VAL A 234 -4.86 10.56 6.66
N THR A 235 -5.06 11.87 6.46
CA THR A 235 -6.29 12.56 6.85
C THR A 235 -7.51 12.02 6.11
N SER A 236 -7.44 11.91 4.77
CA SER A 236 -8.53 11.32 3.98
C SER A 236 -8.86 9.88 4.41
N HIS A 237 -7.83 9.11 4.77
CA HIS A 237 -7.96 7.73 5.21
C HIS A 237 -8.64 7.61 6.58
N LEU A 238 -8.27 8.47 7.52
CA LEU A 238 -8.91 8.55 8.84
C LEU A 238 -10.36 9.05 8.77
N GLU A 239 -10.70 9.91 7.81
CA GLU A 239 -12.09 10.31 7.54
C GLU A 239 -12.96 9.11 7.10
N VAL A 240 -12.45 8.28 6.19
CA VAL A 240 -13.14 7.06 5.73
C VAL A 240 -13.34 6.08 6.90
N LEU A 241 -12.28 5.83 7.69
CA LEU A 241 -12.38 5.02 8.89
C LEU A 241 -13.40 5.59 9.88
N GLY A 242 -13.41 6.90 10.08
CA GLY A 242 -14.38 7.62 10.91
C GLY A 242 -15.84 7.41 10.51
N MET A 243 -16.14 7.55 9.22
CA MET A 243 -17.49 7.31 8.69
C MET A 243 -17.95 5.87 8.90
N ARG A 244 -17.04 4.89 8.79
CA ARG A 244 -17.33 3.47 9.02
C ARG A 244 -17.47 3.15 10.52
N LEU A 245 -16.72 3.82 11.38
CA LEU A 245 -16.86 3.70 12.84
C LEU A 245 -18.20 4.27 13.35
N ALA A 246 -18.76 5.28 12.68
CA ALA A 246 -20.12 5.74 12.96
C ALA A 246 -21.20 4.70 12.58
N ALA A 247 -20.92 3.77 11.66
CA ALA A 247 -21.76 2.59 11.44
C ALA A 247 -21.59 1.56 12.58
N LEU A 248 -20.35 1.31 13.02
CA LEU A 248 -20.06 0.46 14.20
C LEU A 248 -20.75 0.96 15.48
N GLN A 249 -20.80 2.27 15.72
CA GLN A 249 -21.49 2.85 16.87
C GLN A 249 -23.00 2.58 16.85
N ARG A 250 -23.62 2.54 15.66
CA ARG A 250 -25.04 2.20 15.51
C ARG A 250 -25.28 0.70 15.73
N ASP A 251 -24.34 -0.13 15.31
CA ASP A 251 -24.43 -1.58 15.48
C ASP A 251 -23.94 -2.08 16.86
N ALA A 252 -23.21 -1.26 17.64
CA ALA A 252 -22.86 -1.54 19.03
C ALA A 252 -24.09 -1.66 19.96
N VAL A 253 -25.25 -1.17 19.51
CA VAL A 253 -26.54 -1.29 20.20
C VAL A 253 -27.26 -2.61 19.85
N ARG A 254 -26.78 -3.38 18.85
CA ARG A 254 -27.34 -4.70 18.51
C ARG A 254 -26.87 -5.76 19.51
N PRO A 255 -27.72 -6.76 19.84
CA PRO A 255 -27.33 -7.86 20.71
C PRO A 255 -26.09 -8.57 20.14
N ALA A 256 -25.04 -8.67 20.93
CA ALA A 256 -23.80 -9.41 20.67
C ALA A 256 -23.25 -9.91 22.00
N ASP A 257 -22.27 -10.83 21.97
CA ASP A 257 -21.58 -11.23 23.19
C ASP A 257 -20.69 -10.10 23.75
N ASP A 258 -20.34 -10.19 25.03
CA ASP A 258 -19.57 -9.16 25.74
C ASP A 258 -18.20 -8.91 25.10
N GLN A 259 -17.61 -9.93 24.47
CA GLN A 259 -16.31 -9.84 23.82
C GLN A 259 -16.37 -9.01 22.54
N ALA A 260 -17.39 -9.22 21.71
CA ALA A 260 -17.64 -8.44 20.51
C ALA A 260 -17.97 -6.99 20.85
N VAL A 261 -18.75 -6.74 21.91
CA VAL A 261 -19.01 -5.38 22.41
C VAL A 261 -17.71 -4.71 22.85
N ALA A 262 -16.89 -5.39 23.65
CA ALA A 262 -15.60 -4.86 24.10
C ALA A 262 -14.65 -4.55 22.93
N ALA A 263 -14.57 -5.41 21.93
CA ALA A 263 -13.75 -5.20 20.73
C ALA A 263 -14.21 -3.97 19.92
N ARG A 264 -15.53 -3.79 19.74
CA ARG A 264 -16.10 -2.60 19.09
C ARG A 264 -15.75 -1.33 19.85
N LEU A 265 -15.89 -1.34 21.18
CA LEU A 265 -15.53 -0.20 22.03
C LEU A 265 -14.04 0.13 21.94
N ARG A 266 -13.16 -0.88 21.89
CA ARG A 266 -11.72 -0.68 21.65
C ARG A 266 -11.45 -0.01 20.30
N ALA A 267 -12.04 -0.51 19.22
CA ALA A 267 -11.91 0.10 17.88
C ALA A 267 -12.34 1.58 17.88
N ILE A 268 -13.48 1.89 18.51
CA ILE A 268 -13.99 3.26 18.65
C ILE A 268 -13.04 4.12 19.48
N ALA A 269 -12.50 3.59 20.57
CA ALA A 269 -11.56 4.34 21.42
C ALA A 269 -10.26 4.69 20.67
N VAL A 270 -9.74 3.77 19.86
CA VAL A 270 -8.50 3.97 19.09
C VAL A 270 -8.70 4.99 17.96
N TYR A 271 -9.72 4.83 17.13
CA TYR A 271 -9.87 5.62 15.89
C TYR A 271 -10.94 6.71 15.94
N GLY A 272 -11.84 6.70 16.93
CA GLY A 272 -12.88 7.72 17.08
C GLY A 272 -12.31 9.14 17.25
N PRO A 273 -11.41 9.38 18.21
CA PRO A 273 -10.81 10.70 18.40
C PRO A 273 -10.07 11.26 17.17
N PRO A 274 -9.13 10.53 16.53
CA PRO A 274 -8.42 11.05 15.35
C PRO A 274 -9.34 11.26 14.15
N ALA A 275 -10.35 10.40 13.95
CA ALA A 275 -11.34 10.60 12.90
C ALA A 275 -12.17 11.88 13.11
N LEU A 276 -12.62 12.13 14.35
CA LEU A 276 -13.38 13.34 14.69
C LEU A 276 -12.55 14.61 14.48
N GLU A 277 -11.26 14.57 14.83
CA GLU A 277 -10.34 15.67 14.58
C GLU A 277 -10.15 15.95 13.08
N CYS A 278 -10.05 14.91 12.24
CA CYS A 278 -9.97 15.08 10.78
C CYS A 278 -11.23 15.77 10.23
N VAL A 279 -12.42 15.30 10.64
CA VAL A 279 -13.70 15.92 10.25
C VAL A 279 -13.77 17.40 10.66
N ARG A 280 -13.35 17.73 11.89
CA ARG A 280 -13.33 19.12 12.39
C ARG A 280 -12.38 20.00 11.59
N ARG A 281 -11.18 19.52 11.27
CA ARG A 281 -10.22 20.26 10.45
C ARG A 281 -10.78 20.54 9.06
N ARG A 282 -11.37 19.53 8.42
CA ARG A 282 -11.96 19.70 7.09
C ARG A 282 -13.15 20.65 7.07
N GLN A 283 -13.96 20.67 8.13
CA GLN A 283 -15.01 21.69 8.30
C GLN A 283 -14.41 23.10 8.43
N ALA A 284 -13.35 23.27 9.23
CA ALA A 284 -12.69 24.56 9.39
C ALA A 284 -12.05 25.08 8.09
N ASP A 285 -11.45 24.19 7.28
CA ASP A 285 -10.90 24.52 5.97
C ASP A 285 -12.01 24.95 4.98
N LEU A 286 -13.14 24.22 4.96
CA LEU A 286 -14.29 24.57 4.13
C LEU A 286 -14.85 25.96 4.52
N ASP A 287 -14.97 26.24 5.81
CA ASP A 287 -15.43 27.53 6.32
C ASP A 287 -14.44 28.67 5.98
N ALA A 288 -13.15 28.37 5.91
CA ALA A 288 -12.13 29.32 5.46
C ALA A 288 -12.25 29.61 3.96
N ASP A 289 -12.41 28.58 3.13
CA ASP A 289 -12.59 28.71 1.68
C ASP A 289 -13.87 29.49 1.32
N VAL A 290 -14.99 29.20 2.01
CA VAL A 290 -16.25 29.94 1.84
C VAL A 290 -16.09 31.41 2.20
N ARG A 291 -15.40 31.72 3.30
CA ARG A 291 -15.10 33.12 3.69
C ARG A 291 -14.20 33.82 2.68
N ALA A 292 -13.17 33.15 2.17
CA ALA A 292 -12.29 33.68 1.14
C ALA A 292 -13.06 33.95 -0.18
N GLY A 293 -13.93 33.02 -0.61
CA GLY A 293 -14.79 33.20 -1.78
C GLY A 293 -15.79 34.33 -1.62
N ALA A 294 -16.41 34.48 -0.43
CA ALA A 294 -17.31 35.59 -0.13
C ALA A 294 -16.57 36.95 -0.15
N ALA A 295 -15.38 37.02 0.45
CA ALA A 295 -14.55 38.22 0.43
C ALA A 295 -14.10 38.59 -1.00
N PHE A 296 -13.71 37.60 -1.81
CA PHE A 296 -13.38 37.80 -3.23
C PHE A 296 -14.57 38.36 -4.01
N THR A 297 -15.76 37.78 -3.83
CA THR A 297 -17.01 38.23 -4.48
C THR A 297 -17.37 39.66 -4.07
N LEU A 298 -17.26 40.00 -2.79
CA LEU A 298 -17.51 41.35 -2.29
C LEU A 298 -16.47 42.37 -2.80
N ALA A 299 -15.23 41.94 -3.04
CA ALA A 299 -14.18 42.78 -3.62
C ALA A 299 -14.34 43.00 -5.13
N THR A 300 -14.95 42.06 -5.86
CA THR A 300 -15.21 42.20 -7.30
C THR A 300 -16.50 42.98 -7.61
N LEU A 301 -17.37 43.17 -6.63
CA LEU A 301 -18.60 43.97 -6.72
C LEU A 301 -18.38 45.46 -6.34
N ARG A 302 -17.15 45.87 -6.04
CA ARG A 302 -16.74 47.27 -5.80
C ARG A 302 -15.94 47.79 -6.99
#